data_AF-A0A956EIG4-F1
#
_entry.id   AF-A0A956EIG4-F1
#
_cell.length_a   1.000
_cell.length_b   1.000
_cell.length_c   1.000
_cell.angle_alpha   90.00
_cell.angle_beta   90.00
_cell.angle_gamma   90.00
#
_symmetry.space_group_name_H-M   'P 1'
#
loop_
_entity.id
_entity.type
_entity.pdbx_description
1 polymer ?
#
loop_
_entity_poly.entity_id
_entity_poly.type
_entity_poly.pdbx_seq_one_letter_code
_entity_poly.pdbx_strand_id
1 'polypeptide(L)' 'MGVSSFHRAFKQVTGETPLQYLKKVRLLKAKGLLVLGGKRVDEAAFEVGYASPSQFSREFKRYFHVPPSAAQTLPYSDTL' A
#
# COMPACT_ATOMS: atom_id res chain seq x y z
N MET A 1 6.33 -18.23 -22.43
CA MET A 1 6.95 -17.94 -21.11
C MET A 1 5.86 -18.13 -20.05
N GLY A 2 5.98 -19.14 -19.18
CA GLY A 2 4.93 -19.48 -18.22
C GLY A 2 4.93 -18.57 -16.99
N VAL A 3 3.80 -18.50 -16.28
CA VAL A 3 3.63 -17.73 -15.02
C VAL A 3 4.74 -18.04 -14.00
N SER A 4 5.20 -19.29 -13.96
CA SER A 4 6.28 -19.77 -13.08
C SER A 4 7.64 -19.14 -13.37
N SER A 5 7.99 -18.90 -14.65
CA SER A 5 9.28 -18.27 -15.00
C SER A 5 9.27 -16.78 -14.68
N PHE A 6 8.12 -16.11 -14.88
CA PHE A 6 7.95 -14.71 -14.48
C PHE A 6 8.04 -14.53 -12.96
N HIS A 7 7.36 -15.35 -12.17
CA HIS A 7 7.44 -15.30 -10.71
C HIS A 7 8.87 -15.45 -10.19
N ARG A 8 9.64 -16.38 -10.77
CA ARG A 8 11.03 -16.64 -10.37
C ARG A 8 11.95 -15.46 -10.72
N ALA A 9 11.87 -14.96 -11.95
CA ALA A 9 12.65 -13.80 -12.40
C ALA A 9 12.28 -12.54 -11.59
N PHE A 10 10.99 -12.30 -11.37
CA PHE A 10 10.50 -11.17 -10.59
C PHE A 10 11.02 -11.21 -9.14
N LYS A 11 10.97 -12.39 -8.50
CA LYS A 11 11.52 -12.57 -7.15
C LYS A 11 13.03 -12.43 -7.11
N GLN A 12 13.76 -12.84 -8.15
CA GLN A 12 15.21 -12.63 -8.23
C GLN A 12 15.58 -11.15 -8.29
N VAL A 13 14.78 -10.33 -8.98
CA VAL A 13 15.05 -8.89 -9.13
C VAL A 13 14.55 -8.08 -7.93
N THR A 14 13.35 -8.38 -7.43
CA THR A 14 12.68 -7.58 -6.39
C THR A 14 12.78 -8.14 -4.98
N GLY A 15 13.24 -9.39 -4.83
CA GLY A 15 13.26 -10.13 -3.56
C GLY A 15 11.88 -10.65 -3.10
N GLU A 16 10.79 -10.13 -3.67
CA GLU A 16 9.41 -10.40 -3.27
C GLU A 16 8.63 -11.11 -4.38
N THR A 17 7.53 -11.78 -4.04
CA THR A 17 6.62 -12.31 -5.07
C THR A 17 5.86 -11.17 -5.76
N PRO A 18 5.44 -11.32 -7.03
CA PRO A 18 4.70 -10.26 -7.74
C PRO A 18 3.48 -9.73 -6.97
N LEU A 19 2.76 -10.62 -6.28
CA LEU A 19 1.59 -10.24 -5.48
C LEU A 19 1.96 -9.41 -4.26
N GLN A 20 3.05 -9.74 -3.56
CA GLN A 20 3.54 -8.96 -2.41
C GLN A 20 3.97 -7.56 -2.86
N TYR A 21 4.71 -7.50 -3.98
CA TYR A 21 5.13 -6.23 -4.55
C TYR A 21 3.94 -5.36 -4.97
N LEU A 22 2.93 -5.96 -5.61
CA LEU A 22 1.70 -5.24 -5.98
C LEU A 22 0.99 -4.67 -4.75
N LYS A 23 0.88 -5.44 -3.66
CA LYS A 23 0.31 -4.95 -2.39
C LYS A 23 1.10 -3.77 -1.84
N LYS A 24 2.43 -3.89 -1.81
CA LYS A 24 3.33 -2.82 -1.37
C LYS A 24 3.12 -1.54 -2.17
N VAL A 25 3.09 -1.62 -3.51
CA VAL A 25 2.84 -0.47 -4.38
C VAL A 25 1.47 0.17 -4.11
N ARG A 26 0.42 -0.63 -3.94
CA ARG A 26 -0.93 -0.13 -3.62
C ARG A 26 -0.95 0.59 -2.28
N LEU A 27 -0.33 0.02 -1.25
CA LEU A 27 -0.26 0.61 0.08
C LEU A 27 0.54 1.93 0.10
N LEU A 28 1.65 2.01 -0.65
CA LEU A 28 2.43 3.23 -0.80
C LEU A 28 1.62 4.34 -1.51
N LYS A 29 0.90 4.00 -2.60
CA LYS A 29 0.01 4.94 -3.27
C LYS A 29 -1.08 5.44 -2.32
N ALA A 30 -1.68 4.53 -1.54
CA ALA A 30 -2.71 4.89 -0.57
C ALA A 30 -2.19 5.86 0.49
N LYS A 31 -0.98 5.64 1.01
CA LYS A 31 -0.32 6.57 1.95
C LYS A 31 -0.21 7.97 1.35
N GLY A 32 0.20 8.08 0.09
CA GLY A 32 0.25 9.36 -0.63
C GLY A 32 -1.12 10.05 -0.70
N LEU A 33 -2.18 9.30 -1.01
CA LEU A 33 -3.55 9.82 -1.07
C LEU A 33 -4.07 10.31 0.30
N LEU A 34 -3.70 9.61 1.38
CA LEU A 34 -4.10 9.97 2.74
C LEU A 34 -3.37 11.21 3.25
N VAL A 35 -2.05 11.28 3.04
CA VAL A 35 -1.19 12.35 3.57
C VAL A 35 -1.28 13.63 2.73
N LEU A 36 -1.20 13.52 1.39
CA LEU A 36 -1.17 14.67 0.50
C LEU A 36 -2.56 15.06 0.02
N GLY A 37 -3.40 14.07 -0.26
CA GLY A 37 -4.75 14.29 -0.81
C GLY A 37 -5.81 14.57 0.24
N GLY A 38 -5.51 14.37 1.53
CA GLY A 38 -6.51 14.46 2.61
C GLY A 38 -7.71 13.54 2.40
N LYS A 39 -7.59 12.51 1.54
CA LYS A 39 -8.70 11.62 1.19
C LYS A 39 -9.12 10.78 2.38
N ARG A 40 -10.40 10.44 2.42
CA ARG A 40 -10.93 9.53 3.44
C ARG A 40 -10.35 8.12 3.25
N VAL A 41 -10.27 7.36 4.34
CA VAL A 41 -9.62 6.02 4.35
C VAL A 41 -10.32 5.05 3.40
N ASP A 42 -11.64 5.11 3.35
CA ASP A 42 -12.52 4.34 2.47
C ASP A 42 -12.27 4.68 0.99
N GLU A 43 -12.26 5.97 0.63
CA GLU A 43 -11.98 6.44 -0.72
C GLU A 43 -10.60 5.98 -1.21
N ALA A 44 -9.56 6.18 -0.38
CA ALA A 44 -8.20 5.75 -0.70
C ALA A 44 -8.12 4.22 -0.90
N ALA A 45 -8.86 3.44 -0.10
CA ALA A 45 -8.89 1.99 -0.21
C ALA A 45 -9.49 1.53 -1.56
N PHE A 46 -10.60 2.13 -1.97
CA PHE A 46 -11.23 1.79 -3.25
C PHE A 46 -10.36 2.20 -4.44
N GLU A 47 -9.73 3.38 -4.37
CA GLU A 47 -8.90 3.90 -5.45
C GLU A 47 -7.61 3.10 -5.68
N VAL A 48 -7.06 2.49 -4.64
CA VAL A 48 -5.90 1.58 -4.76
C VAL A 48 -6.30 0.13 -5.03
N GLY A 49 -7.60 -0.14 -5.22
CA GLY A 49 -8.12 -1.42 -5.69
C GLY A 49 -8.35 -2.46 -4.60
N TYR A 50 -8.65 -2.04 -3.37
CA TYR A 50 -9.18 -2.91 -2.33
C TYR A 50 -10.71 -2.97 -2.42
N ALA A 51 -11.26 -4.19 -2.34
CA ALA A 51 -12.71 -4.39 -2.30
C ALA A 51 -13.34 -4.00 -0.95
N SER A 52 -12.53 -3.99 0.12
CA SER A 52 -12.99 -3.67 1.48
C SER A 52 -12.04 -2.71 2.18
N PRO A 53 -12.52 -1.55 2.67
CA PRO A 53 -11.75 -0.63 3.50
C PRO A 53 -11.20 -1.27 4.78
N SER A 54 -11.92 -2.26 5.34
CA SER A 54 -11.48 -3.01 6.52
C SER A 54 -10.28 -3.91 6.23
N GLN A 55 -10.26 -4.56 5.06
CA GLN A 55 -9.10 -5.35 4.61
C GLN A 55 -7.90 -4.45 4.36
N PHE A 56 -8.12 -3.33 3.66
CA PHE A 56 -7.09 -2.32 3.44
C PHE A 56 -6.48 -1.84 4.75
N SER A 57 -7.32 -1.47 5.73
CA SER A 57 -6.86 -0.95 7.02
C SER A 57 -5.99 -1.95 7.79
N ARG A 58 -6.33 -3.25 7.74
CA ARG A 58 -5.52 -4.33 8.33
C ARG A 58 -4.17 -4.49 7.64
N GLU A 59 -4.15 -4.51 6.31
CA GLU A 59 -2.90 -4.65 5.55
C GLU A 59 -2.02 -3.39 5.68
N PHE A 60 -2.62 -2.21 5.66
CA PHE A 60 -1.94 -0.93 5.86
C PHE A 60 -1.28 -0.87 7.25
N LYS A 61 -2.02 -1.21 8.31
CA LYS A 61 -1.48 -1.27 9.66
C LYS A 61 -0.37 -2.32 9.79
N ARG A 62 -0.49 -3.47 9.13
CA ARG A 62 0.56 -4.50 9.12
C ARG A 62 1.83 -4.02 8.42
N TYR A 63 1.69 -3.22 7.35
CA TYR A 63 2.81 -2.77 6.53
C TYR A 63 3.52 -1.53 7.10
N PHE A 64 2.77 -0.54 7.57
CA PHE A 64 3.31 0.73 8.08
C PHE A 64 3.36 0.81 9.61
N HIS A 65 2.90 -0.22 10.31
CA HIS A 65 2.79 -0.25 11.78
C HIS A 65 1.89 0.84 12.39
N VAL A 66 1.19 1.63 11.55
CA VAL A 66 0.25 2.67 11.94
C VAL A 66 -1.08 2.49 11.20
N PRO A 67 -2.23 2.79 11.82
CA PRO A 67 -3.51 2.74 11.13
C PRO A 67 -3.59 3.87 10.07
N PRO A 68 -4.34 3.66 8.97
CA PRO A 68 -4.47 4.67 7.91
C PRO A 68 -5.10 5.97 8.38
N SER A 69 -5.98 5.94 9.40
CA SER A 69 -6.54 7.15 10.01
C SER A 69 -5.47 8.01 10.72
N ALA A 70 -4.52 7.38 11.42
CA ALA A 70 -3.42 8.12 12.03
C ALA A 70 -2.46 8.69 10.97
N ALA A 71 -2.30 7.99 9.84
CA ALA A 71 -1.49 8.47 8.73
C ALA A 71 -2.04 9.75 8.07
N GLN A 72 -3.36 9.97 8.11
CA GLN A 72 -3.98 11.23 7.63
C GLN A 72 -3.65 12.42 8.53
N THR A 73 -3.49 12.19 9.84
CA THR A 73 -3.28 13.26 10.84
C THR A 73 -1.80 13.58 11.07
N LEU A 74 -0.87 12.79 10.50
CA LEU A 74 0.56 13.07 10.64
C LEU A 74 0.89 14.41 9.96
N PRO A 75 1.34 15.43 10.72
CA PRO A 75 1.85 16.64 10.10
C PRO A 75 3.07 16.27 9.28
N TYR A 76 3.16 16.79 8.06
CA TYR A 76 4.28 16.61 7.13
C TYR A 76 5.63 17.19 7.66
N SER A 77 5.66 17.67 8.91
CA SER A 77 6.81 18.28 9.55
C SER A 77 7.75 17.23 10.16
N ASP A 78 8.55 16.57 9.33
CA ASP A 78 9.97 16.29 9.61
C ASP A 78 10.55 15.43 8.47
N THR A 79 10.92 16.09 7.39
CA THR A 79 12.05 15.67 6.54
C THR A 79 12.64 16.93 5.91
N LEU A 80 13.51 17.59 6.67
CA LEU A 80 14.70 18.23 6.12
C LEU A 80 15.86 17.24 6.27
#